data_AF-A0A645AXW9-F1
#
_entry.id   AF-A0A645AXW9-F1
#
_cell.length_a   1.000
_cell.length_b   1.000
_cell.length_c   1.000
_cell.angle_alpha   90.00
_cell.angle_beta   90.00
_cell.angle_gamma   90.00
#
_symmetry.space_group_name_H-M   'P 1'
#
loop_
_entity.id
_entity.type
_entity.pdbx_description
1 polymer ?
#
loop_
_entity_poly.entity_id
_entity_poly.type
_entity_poly.pdbx_seq_one_letter_code
_entity_poly.pdbx_strand_id
1 'polypeptide(L)' 'MQAVSNLDESTGMKLTIARYYTPSGRSINGTGIEPDVLVEPTSENGENQLNEAISYLEKELAKK' A
#
# COMPACT_ATOMS: atom_id res chain seq x y z
N MET A 1 -3.49 -0.10 12.98
CA MET A 1 -2.63 0.02 14.19
C MET A 1 -2.77 -1.23 15.02
N GLN A 2 -1.68 -1.70 15.63
CA GLN A 2 -1.70 -2.86 16.51
C GLN A 2 -1.08 -2.51 17.85
N ALA A 3 -1.59 -3.09 18.93
CA ALA A 3 -1.03 -2.98 20.27
C ALA A 3 -0.76 -4.38 20.82
N VAL A 4 0.23 -4.49 21.71
CA VAL A 4 0.58 -5.74 22.39
C VAL A 4 0.18 -5.62 23.85
N SER A 5 -0.53 -6.63 24.35
CA SER A 5 -0.87 -6.77 25.77
C SER A 5 -0.24 -8.06 26.29
N ASN A 6 0.58 -7.95 27.33
CA ASN A 6 1.23 -9.11 27.94
C ASN A 6 0.26 -9.82 28.88
N LEU A 7 0.19 -11.14 28.76
CA LEU A 7 -0.61 -12.01 29.63
C LEU A 7 0.25 -12.54 30.79
N ASP A 8 1.53 -12.79 30.54
CA ASP A 8 2.58 -13.10 31.53
C ASP A 8 3.97 -12.63 31.01
N GLU A 9 5.06 -12.97 31.70
CA GLU A 9 6.43 -12.57 31.31
C GLU A 9 6.89 -13.16 29.96
N SER A 10 6.28 -14.25 29.51
CA SER A 10 6.64 -15.00 28.30
C SER A 10 5.59 -14.94 27.19
N THR A 11 4.35 -14.55 27.52
CA THR A 11 3.20 -14.62 26.63
C THR A 11 2.54 -13.26 26.47
N GLY A 12 2.22 -12.88 25.23
CA GLY A 12 1.48 -11.66 24.93
C GLY A 12 0.56 -11.82 23.72
N MET A 13 -0.46 -10.97 23.65
CA MET A 13 -1.46 -10.93 22.58
C MET A 13 -1.30 -9.66 21.76
N LYS A 14 -1.20 -9.80 20.44
CA LYS A 14 -1.20 -8.68 19.50
C LYS A 14 -2.62 -8.43 18.98
N LEU A 15 -3.18 -7.28 19.33
CA LEU A 15 -4.54 -6.91 18.95
C LEU A 15 -4.54 -5.76 17.94
N THR A 16 -5.36 -5.90 16.91
CA THR A 16 -5.66 -4.80 15.99
C THR A 16 -6.65 -3.85 16.64
N ILE A 17 -6.17 -2.67 17.05
CA ILE A 17 -6.97 -1.66 17.77
C ILE A 17 -7.47 -0.53 16.87
N ALA A 18 -6.98 -0.44 15.64
CA ALA A 18 -7.49 0.53 14.67
C ALA A 18 -7.30 0.05 13.23
N ARG A 19 -8.21 0.49 12.36
CA ARG A 19 -8.17 0.28 10.90
C ARG A 19 -7.84 1.60 10.20
N TYR A 20 -7.11 1.51 9.09
CA TYR A 20 -6.82 2.64 8.22
C TYR A 20 -7.79 2.62 7.04
N TYR A 21 -8.40 3.77 6.77
CA TYR A 21 -9.39 3.96 5.72
C TYR A 21 -8.89 5.00 4.70
N THR A 22 -9.24 4.79 3.44
CA THR A 22 -9.11 5.82 2.41
C THR A 22 -10.12 6.96 2.68
N PRO A 23 -9.93 8.17 2.09
CA PRO A 23 -10.95 9.23 2.17
C PRO A 23 -12.34 8.80 1.67
N SER A 24 -12.39 7.84 0.76
CA SER A 24 -13.61 7.20 0.27
C SER A 24 -14.22 6.17 1.25
N GLY A 25 -13.66 5.99 2.45
CA GLY A 25 -14.19 5.10 3.47
C GLY A 25 -13.87 3.62 3.27
N ARG A 26 -12.97 3.27 2.34
CA ARG A 26 -12.53 1.88 2.11
C ARG A 26 -11.45 1.48 3.09
N SER A 27 -11.63 0.37 3.81
CA SER A 27 -10.57 -0.20 4.66
C SER A 27 -9.41 -0.71 3.80
N ILE A 28 -8.18 -0.36 4.19
CA ILE A 28 -6.97 -0.87 3.52
C ILE A 28 -6.65 -2.29 3.98
N ASN A 29 -7.05 -2.68 5.19
CA ASN A 29 -6.76 -3.99 5.76
C ASN A 29 -7.49 -5.10 4.97
N GLY A 30 -6.74 -6.10 4.51
CA GLY A 30 -7.25 -7.27 3.76
C GLY A 30 -7.43 -7.05 2.25
N THR A 31 -7.68 -5.82 1.81
CA THR A 31 -7.95 -5.49 0.39
C THR A 31 -6.80 -4.75 -0.29
N GLY A 32 -5.96 -4.02 0.46
CA GLY A 32 -4.91 -3.19 -0.12
C GLY A 32 -5.45 -1.97 -0.88
N ILE A 33 -4.59 -1.37 -1.71
CA ILE A 33 -4.93 -0.29 -2.64
C ILE A 33 -4.69 -0.82 -4.05
N GLU A 34 -5.67 -0.63 -4.93
CA GLU A 34 -5.56 -1.01 -6.33
C GLU A 34 -4.90 0.14 -7.09
N PRO A 35 -3.84 -0.09 -7.89
CA PRO A 35 -3.23 0.96 -8.68
C PRO A 35 -4.14 1.37 -9.85
N ASP A 36 -4.13 2.64 -10.21
CA ASP A 36 -4.87 3.13 -11.39
C ASP A 36 -4.34 2.52 -12.70
N VAL A 37 -3.03 2.23 -12.74
CA VAL A 37 -2.36 1.53 -13.84
C VAL A 37 -1.59 0.36 -13.24
N LEU A 38 -2.04 -0.86 -13.52
CA LEU A 38 -1.37 -2.09 -13.07
C LEU A 38 -0.18 -2.39 -13.99
N VAL A 39 1.02 -2.44 -13.40
CA VAL A 39 2.25 -2.84 -14.10
C VAL A 39 2.94 -3.91 -13.24
N GLU A 40 2.98 -5.15 -13.72
CA GLU A 40 3.66 -6.24 -13.00
C GLU A 40 5.19 -6.07 -13.09
N PRO A 41 5.94 -6.30 -12.01
CA PRO A 41 7.40 -6.17 -12.02
C PRO A 41 8.03 -7.27 -12.87
N THR A 42 8.92 -6.89 -13.79
CA THR A 42 9.67 -7.85 -14.62
C THR A 42 11.08 -8.15 -14.11
N SER A 43 11.57 -7.35 -13.15
CA SER A 43 12.84 -7.54 -12.45
C SER A 43 12.69 -7.21 -10.96
N GLU A 44 13.63 -7.66 -10.12
CA GLU A 44 13.63 -7.36 -8.67
C GLU A 44 13.63 -5.86 -8.36
N ASN A 45 14.21 -5.05 -9.25
CA ASN A 45 14.32 -3.60 -9.09
C ASN A 45 13.10 -2.84 -9.65
N GLY A 46 12.18 -3.52 -10.34
CA GLY A 46 10.96 -2.89 -10.87
C GLY A 46 11.22 -1.77 -11.89
N GLU A 47 12.31 -1.84 -12.65
CA GLU A 47 12.72 -0.78 -13.60
C GLU A 47 11.60 -0.45 -14.61
N ASN A 48 10.82 -1.46 -15.01
CA ASN A 48 9.69 -1.28 -15.90
C ASN A 48 8.56 -0.43 -15.27
N GLN A 49 8.30 -0.60 -13.97
CA GLN A 49 7.29 0.20 -13.26
C GLN A 49 7.71 1.67 -13.15
N LEU A 50 9.00 1.92 -12.94
CA LEU A 50 9.54 3.29 -12.91
C LEU A 50 9.41 3.97 -14.28
N ASN A 51 9.80 3.29 -15.35
CA ASN A 51 9.73 3.85 -16.72
C ASN A 51 8.28 4.15 -17.14
N GLU A 52 7.33 3.26 -16.83
CA GLU A 52 5.91 3.50 -17.09
C GLU A 52 5.37 4.70 -16.29
N ALA A 53 5.77 4.84 -15.02
CA ALA A 53 5.38 5.99 -14.20
C ALA A 53 5.92 7.31 -14.78
N ILE A 54 7.17 7.34 -15.26
CA ILE A 54 7.76 8.51 -15.93
C ILE A 54 6.97 8.84 -17.20
N SER A 55 6.71 7.85 -18.07
CA SER A 55 5.94 8.07 -19.30
C SER A 55 4.54 8.60 -19.03
N TYR A 56 3.87 8.10 -17.99
CA TYR A 56 2.55 8.57 -17.57
C TYR A 56 2.59 10.04 -17.14
N LEU A 57 3.55 10.42 -16.30
CA LEU A 57 3.69 11.80 -15.82
C LEU A 57 4.05 12.78 -16.94
N GLU A 58 4.93 12.40 -17.87
CA GLU A 58 5.26 13.22 -19.03
C GLU A 58 4.02 13.49 -19.92
N LYS A 59 3.19 12.47 -20.14
CA LYS A 59 1.93 12.62 -20.89
C LYS A 59 0.96 13.57 -20.18
N GLU A 60 0.86 13.50 -18.85
CA GLU A 60 0.00 14.40 -18.07
C GLU A 60 0.52 15.84 -18.07
N LEU A 61 1.84 16.03 -17.98
CA LEU A 61 2.45 17.36 -18.08
C LEU A 61 2.25 17.98 -19.47
N ALA A 62 2.30 17.18 -20.54
CA ALA A 62 2.09 17.64 -21.91
C ALA A 62 0.63 18.01 -22.23
N LYS A 63 -0.34 17.55 -21.42
CA LYS A 63 -1.76 17.92 -21.55
C LYS A 63 -2.10 19.27 -20.93
N LYS A 64 -1.17 19.88 -20.19
CA LYS A 64 -1.34 21.15 -19.48
C LYS A 64 -0.76 22.30 -20.28
#